data_AF-A0A2D4PV51-F1
#
_entry.id   AF-A0A2D4PV51-F1
#
_cell.length_a   1.000
_cell.length_b   1.000
_cell.length_c   1.000
_cell.angle_alpha   90.00
_cell.angle_beta   90.00
_cell.angle_gamma   90.00
#
_symmetry.space_group_name_H-M   'P 1'
#
loop_
_entity.id
_entity.type
_entity.pdbx_description
1 polymer ?
#
loop_
_entity_poly.entity_id
_entity_poly.type
_entity_poly.pdbx_seq_one_letter_code
_entity_poly.pdbx_strand_id
1 'polypeptide(L)'
;VSRSWLQGIINASLREGFLPAALKEAVVRPLLKKPSLDPTLLSNYRPVSNLCFIAKVVESVVVRQLPQYLEEITYLDPFQSGFRRGYCTETALVMLVDDLRSARDGGYSSVLILLDLSAAFDTIDHSILLQRLEGLGIGGTV
;
A
#
# COMPACT_ATOMS: atom_id res chain seq x y z
N VAL A 1 -26.83 -6.92 12.59
CA VAL A 1 -25.47 -6.92 13.16
C VAL A 1 -25.26 -5.61 13.92
N SER A 2 -25.12 -5.63 15.25
CA SER A 2 -24.92 -4.40 16.03
C SER A 2 -23.50 -3.86 15.83
N ARG A 3 -23.33 -2.53 15.82
CA ARG A 3 -22.01 -1.87 15.73
C ARG A 3 -21.04 -2.35 16.82
N SER A 4 -21.56 -2.67 18.01
CA SER A 4 -20.77 -3.12 19.17
C SER A 4 -20.04 -4.44 18.94
N TRP A 5 -20.64 -5.38 18.20
CA TRP A 5 -20.05 -6.68 17.95
C TRP A 5 -18.86 -6.60 16.99
N LEU A 6 -18.98 -5.82 15.91
CA LEU A 6 -17.88 -5.59 14.96
C LEU A 6 -16.68 -4.94 15.65
N GLN A 7 -16.94 -3.92 16.48
CA GLN A 7 -15.91 -3.26 17.27
C GLN A 7 -15.20 -4.24 18.22
N GLY A 8 -15.95 -5.15 18.85
CA GLY A 8 -15.39 -6.21 19.69
C GLY A 8 -14.42 -7.11 18.92
N ILE A 9 -14.79 -7.57 17.73
CA ILE A 9 -13.93 -8.42 16.88
C ILE A 9 -12.66 -7.69 16.45
N ILE A 10 -12.79 -6.45 15.99
CA ILE A 10 -11.63 -5.67 15.52
C ILE A 10 -10.65 -5.47 16.68
N ASN A 11 -11.16 -5.03 17.83
CA ASN A 11 -10.32 -4.77 19.00
C ASN A 11 -9.67 -6.06 19.51
N ALA A 12 -10.40 -7.17 19.58
CA ALA A 12 -9.84 -8.46 19.96
C ALA A 12 -8.73 -8.89 19.00
N SER A 13 -8.95 -8.78 17.69
CA SER A 13 -7.94 -9.16 16.68
C SER A 13 -6.65 -8.34 16.79
N LEU A 14 -6.76 -7.03 16.98
CA LEU A 14 -5.60 -6.15 17.12
C LEU A 14 -4.88 -6.33 18.46
N ARG A 15 -5.62 -6.51 19.55
CA ARG A 15 -5.06 -6.76 20.88
C ARG A 15 -4.38 -8.12 20.99
N GLU A 16 -4.96 -9.16 20.42
CA GLU A 16 -4.39 -10.51 20.48
C GLU A 16 -3.34 -10.74 19.39
N GLY A 17 -3.22 -9.84 18.42
CA GLY A 17 -2.35 -10.03 17.26
C GLY A 17 -2.77 -11.23 16.40
N PHE A 18 -4.03 -11.65 16.51
CA PHE A 18 -4.52 -12.88 15.91
C PHE A 18 -5.73 -12.60 15.01
N LEU A 19 -5.68 -13.16 13.80
CA LEU A 19 -6.81 -13.21 12.88
C LEU A 19 -7.07 -14.67 12.51
N PRO A 20 -8.30 -15.20 12.74
CA PRO A 20 -8.67 -16.56 12.39
C PRO A 20 -8.36 -16.93 10.93
N ALA A 21 -7.98 -18.19 10.69
CA ALA A 21 -7.63 -18.68 9.35
C ALA A 21 -8.74 -18.44 8.32
N ALA A 22 -10.00 -18.69 8.70
CA ALA A 22 -11.17 -18.45 7.83
C ALA A 22 -11.32 -16.97 7.40
N LEU A 23 -10.81 -16.02 8.20
CA LEU A 23 -10.82 -14.60 7.84
C LEU A 23 -9.62 -14.20 6.96
N LYS A 24 -8.60 -15.05 6.86
CA LYS A 24 -7.45 -14.87 5.96
C LYS A 24 -7.69 -15.45 4.57
N GLU A 25 -8.73 -16.28 4.41
CA GLU A 25 -9.09 -16.85 3.13
C GLU A 25 -9.67 -15.80 2.17
N ALA A 26 -9.17 -15.80 0.93
CA ALA A 26 -9.58 -14.85 -0.10
C ALA A 26 -10.00 -15.59 -1.38
N VAL A 27 -11.05 -15.07 -2.04
CA VAL A 27 -11.38 -15.50 -3.39
C VAL A 27 -10.49 -14.73 -4.37
N VAL A 28 -9.56 -15.42 -5.01
CA VAL A 28 -8.66 -14.82 -6.00
C VAL A 28 -9.39 -14.69 -7.34
N ARG A 29 -9.52 -13.45 -7.83
CA ARG A 29 -10.09 -13.13 -9.15
C ARG A 29 -8.99 -12.61 -10.07
N PRO A 30 -8.58 -13.38 -11.09
CA PRO A 30 -7.65 -12.88 -12.10
C PRO A 30 -8.32 -11.78 -12.93
N LEU A 31 -7.71 -10.60 -12.98
CA LEU A 31 -8.15 -9.48 -13.82
C LEU A 31 -7.13 -9.22 -14.92
N LEU A 32 -7.60 -9.08 -16.16
CA LEU A 32 -6.73 -8.75 -17.29
C LEU A 32 -6.16 -7.33 -17.11
N LYS A 33 -4.83 -7.18 -17.21
CA LYS A 33 -4.11 -5.92 -16.96
C LYS A 33 -4.60 -4.77 -17.85
N LYS A 34 -4.90 -5.07 -19.11
CA LYS A 34 -5.44 -4.13 -20.10
C LYS A 34 -6.35 -4.89 -21.07
N PRO A 35 -7.46 -4.32 -21.54
CA PRO A 35 -8.37 -4.99 -22.48
C PRO A 35 -7.73 -5.41 -23.80
N SER A 36 -6.64 -4.76 -24.20
CA SER A 36 -5.92 -5.03 -25.46
C SER A 36 -4.92 -6.18 -25.39
N LEU A 37 -4.72 -6.79 -24.21
CA LEU A 37 -3.76 -7.87 -24.03
C LEU A 37 -4.37 -9.23 -24.36
N ASP A 38 -3.52 -10.16 -24.81
CA ASP A 38 -3.90 -11.54 -25.12
C ASP A 38 -4.41 -12.26 -23.86
N PRO A 39 -5.70 -12.69 -23.82
CA PRO A 39 -6.28 -13.43 -22.70
C PRO A 39 -5.74 -14.85 -22.51
N THR A 40 -5.01 -15.41 -23.49
CA THR A 40 -4.42 -16.74 -23.38
C THR A 40 -3.14 -16.76 -22.56
N LEU A 41 -2.48 -15.61 -22.41
CA LEU A 41 -1.23 -15.47 -21.64
C LEU A 41 -1.53 -15.13 -20.19
N LEU A 42 -1.23 -16.06 -19.28
CA LEU A 42 -1.46 -15.89 -17.84
C LEU A 42 -0.71 -14.70 -17.23
N SER A 43 0.46 -14.35 -17.78
CA SER A 43 1.25 -13.18 -17.38
C SER A 43 0.53 -11.84 -17.59
N ASN A 44 -0.53 -11.82 -18.41
CA ASN A 44 -1.37 -10.63 -18.64
C ASN A 44 -2.43 -10.41 -17.55
N TYR A 45 -2.56 -11.32 -16.60
CA TYR A 45 -3.50 -11.19 -15.49
C TYR A 45 -2.81 -10.65 -14.23
N ARG A 46 -3.60 -9.96 -13.40
CA ARG A 46 -3.27 -9.64 -12.00
C ARG A 46 -4.17 -10.48 -11.09
N PRO A 47 -3.62 -11.23 -10.13
CA PRO A 47 -4.45 -11.86 -9.12
C PRO A 47 -5.00 -10.76 -8.19
N VAL A 48 -6.32 -10.72 -7.99
CA VAL A 48 -6.94 -9.83 -6.99
C VAL A 48 -7.57 -10.68 -5.89
N SER A 49 -7.01 -10.60 -4.69
CA SER A 49 -7.49 -11.30 -3.50
C SER A 49 -8.70 -10.58 -2.91
N ASN A 50 -9.87 -11.21 -2.97
CA ASN A 50 -11.09 -10.69 -2.38
C ASN A 50 -11.38 -11.38 -1.04
N LEU A 51 -10.93 -10.75 0.05
CA LEU A 51 -11.20 -11.20 1.42
C LEU A 51 -12.69 -11.06 1.79
N CYS A 52 -13.11 -11.84 2.79
CA CYS A 52 -14.45 -11.71 3.36
C CYS A 52 -14.67 -10.32 3.98
N PHE A 53 -15.93 -9.91 4.12
CA PHE A 53 -16.29 -8.58 4.60
C PHE A 53 -15.67 -8.24 5.96
N ILE A 54 -15.70 -9.18 6.91
CA ILE A 54 -15.19 -8.94 8.27
C ILE A 54 -13.68 -8.68 8.24
N ALA A 55 -12.91 -9.46 7.48
CA ALA A 55 -11.47 -9.26 7.35
C ALA A 55 -11.13 -7.87 6.76
N LYS A 56 -11.86 -7.46 5.71
CA LYS A 56 -11.70 -6.11 5.14
C LYS A 56 -11.99 -4.99 6.14
N VAL A 57 -12.96 -5.19 7.04
CA VAL A 57 -13.27 -4.23 8.09
C VAL A 57 -12.13 -4.14 9.09
N VAL A 58 -11.53 -5.26 9.51
CA VAL A 58 -10.33 -5.26 10.37
C VAL A 58 -9.17 -4.54 9.67
N GLU A 59 -8.88 -4.90 8.41
CA GLU A 59 -7.83 -4.25 7.60
C GLU A 59 -8.08 -2.75 7.46
N SER A 60 -9.33 -2.32 7.30
CA SER A 60 -9.65 -0.89 7.15
C SER A 60 -9.26 -0.04 8.36
N VAL A 61 -9.22 -0.63 9.56
CA VAL A 61 -8.76 0.06 10.77
C VAL A 61 -7.24 0.21 10.72
N VAL A 62 -6.51 -0.85 10.36
CA VAL A 62 -5.05 -0.82 10.20
C VAL A 62 -4.64 0.16 9.10
N VAL A 63 -5.31 0.14 7.94
CA VAL A 63 -5.07 1.06 6.80
C VAL A 63 -5.28 2.52 7.18
N ARG A 64 -6.09 2.82 8.20
CA ARG A 64 -6.26 4.20 8.70
C ARG A 64 -5.22 4.58 9.74
N GLN A 65 -4.90 3.67 10.67
CA GLN A 65 -3.98 3.94 11.78
C GLN A 65 -2.52 3.99 11.31
N LEU A 66 -2.11 3.07 10.43
CA LEU A 66 -0.72 2.92 10.03
C LEU A 66 -0.18 4.16 9.28
N PRO A 67 -0.82 4.68 8.22
CA PRO A 67 -0.33 5.88 7.55
C PRO A 67 -0.31 7.11 8.47
N GLN A 68 -1.31 7.24 9.35
CA GLN A 68 -1.35 8.33 10.33
C GLN A 68 -0.12 8.27 11.26
N TYR A 69 0.19 7.08 11.79
CA TYR A 69 1.38 6.90 12.63
C TYR A 69 2.66 7.23 11.88
N LEU A 70 2.81 6.76 10.63
CA LEU A 70 4.00 7.04 9.81
C LEU A 70 4.16 8.54 9.49
N GLU A 71 3.06 9.29 9.36
CA GLU A 71 3.06 10.74 9.23
C GLU A 71 3.48 11.43 10.54
N GLU A 72 2.96 10.98 11.70
CA GLU A 72 3.29 11.53 13.02
C GLU A 72 4.79 11.41 13.35
N ILE A 73 5.41 10.29 12.98
CA ILE A 73 6.86 10.07 13.18
C ILE A 73 7.72 10.60 12.02
N THR A 74 7.12 11.27 11.02
CA THR A 74 7.82 11.82 9.84
C THR A 74 8.65 10.76 9.10
N TYR A 75 8.14 9.52 8.99
CA TYR A 75 8.88 8.41 8.37
C TYR A 75 8.75 8.39 6.84
N LEU A 76 7.64 8.90 6.30
CA LEU A 76 7.41 8.90 4.86
C LEU A 76 8.40 9.83 4.14
N ASP A 77 8.89 9.38 2.98
CA ASP A 77 9.76 10.19 2.14
C ASP A 77 9.04 11.50 1.74
N PRO A 78 9.70 12.68 1.87
CA PRO A 78 9.09 13.96 1.52
C PRO A 78 8.57 14.03 0.08
N PHE A 79 9.19 13.31 -0.86
CA PHE A 79 8.86 13.25 -2.28
C PHE A 79 7.87 12.13 -2.63
N GLN A 80 7.46 11.30 -1.65
CA GLN A 80 6.43 10.28 -1.87
C GLN A 80 5.05 10.94 -2.02
N SER A 81 4.48 10.85 -3.23
CA SER A 81 3.08 11.24 -3.49
C SER A 81 2.10 10.05 -3.51
N GLY A 82 2.59 8.84 -3.83
CA GLY A 82 1.76 7.64 -3.87
C GLY A 82 1.30 7.19 -2.49
N PHE A 83 0.03 6.79 -2.38
CA PHE A 83 -0.57 6.25 -1.14
C PHE A 83 -0.44 7.16 0.09
N ARG A 84 -0.29 8.47 -0.12
CA ARG A 84 -0.13 9.47 0.95
C ARG A 84 -1.31 10.44 0.96
N ARG A 85 -1.84 10.74 2.15
CA ARG A 85 -3.00 11.62 2.28
C ARG A 85 -2.63 13.04 1.87
N GLY A 86 -3.47 13.66 1.04
CA GLY A 86 -3.26 15.04 0.56
C GLY A 86 -2.31 15.17 -0.64
N TYR A 87 -1.81 14.06 -1.16
CA TYR A 87 -0.98 14.00 -2.38
C TYR A 87 -1.70 13.23 -3.48
N CYS A 88 -1.31 13.49 -4.72
CA CYS A 88 -1.88 12.84 -5.90
C CYS A 88 -0.83 12.74 -7.02
N THR A 89 -1.25 12.29 -8.19
CA THR A 89 -0.37 12.23 -9.37
C THR A 89 0.03 13.62 -9.85
N GLU A 90 -0.84 14.63 -9.69
CA GLU A 90 -0.53 16.00 -10.06
C GLU A 90 0.56 16.61 -9.16
N THR A 91 0.55 16.33 -7.86
CA THR A 91 1.61 16.85 -6.96
C THR A 91 2.99 16.34 -7.36
N ALA A 92 3.11 15.05 -7.68
CA ALA A 92 4.35 14.47 -8.18
C ALA A 92 4.80 15.10 -9.50
N LEU A 93 3.86 15.30 -10.44
CA LEU A 93 4.15 15.89 -11.74
C LEU A 93 4.59 17.35 -11.62
N VAL A 94 3.91 18.14 -10.79
CA VAL A 94 4.24 19.54 -10.57
C VAL A 94 5.66 19.67 -10.01
N MET A 95 6.01 18.88 -8.99
CA MET A 95 7.36 18.89 -8.43
C MET A 95 8.43 18.53 -9.47
N LEU A 96 8.23 17.45 -10.21
CA LEU A 96 9.16 17.02 -11.26
C LEU A 96 9.36 18.11 -12.34
N VAL A 97 8.26 18.73 -12.80
CA VAL A 97 8.34 19.76 -13.84
C VAL A 97 9.02 21.02 -13.32
N ASP A 98 8.80 21.38 -12.05
CA ASP A 98 9.45 22.52 -11.40
C ASP A 98 10.96 22.30 -11.28
N ASP A 99 11.40 21.11 -10.86
CA ASP A 99 12.82 20.73 -10.79
C ASP A 99 13.50 20.82 -12.17
N LEU A 100 12.85 20.28 -13.21
CA LEU A 100 13.37 20.30 -14.58
C LEU A 100 13.47 21.74 -15.13
N ARG A 101 12.50 22.60 -14.82
CA ARG A 101 12.52 24.00 -15.24
C ARG A 101 13.60 24.78 -14.51
N SER A 102 13.70 24.62 -13.20
CA SER A 102 14.73 25.27 -12.38
C SER A 102 16.13 24.90 -12.83
N ALA A 103 16.37 23.63 -13.17
CA ALA A 103 17.65 23.18 -13.73
C ALA A 103 17.95 23.84 -15.09
N ARG A 104 16.95 23.91 -15.97
CA ARG A 104 17.08 24.56 -17.27
C ARG A 104 17.38 26.05 -17.15
N ASP A 105 16.68 26.76 -16.26
CA ASP A 105 16.88 28.19 -16.03
C ASP A 105 18.27 28.46 -15.44
N GLY A 106 18.82 27.52 -14.68
CA GLY A 106 20.22 27.51 -14.23
C GLY A 106 21.25 27.16 -15.31
N GLY A 107 20.84 26.88 -16.55
CA GLY A 107 21.72 26.51 -17.66
C GLY A 107 22.18 25.04 -17.65
N TYR A 108 21.59 24.20 -16.80
CA TYR A 108 21.91 22.78 -16.72
C TYR A 108 21.09 21.95 -17.73
N SER A 109 21.64 20.79 -18.10
CA SER A 109 20.89 19.74 -18.80
C SER A 109 20.37 18.72 -17.79
N SER A 110 19.13 18.27 -17.97
CA SER A 110 18.49 17.30 -17.08
C SER A 110 18.30 15.95 -17.77
N VAL A 111 18.43 14.87 -17.00
CA VAL A 111 18.12 13.50 -17.43
C VAL A 111 17.11 12.91 -16.46
N LEU A 112 16.01 12.39 -17.00
CA LEU A 112 14.96 11.73 -16.22
C LEU A 112 15.08 10.21 -16.34
N ILE A 113 15.23 9.53 -15.22
CA ILE A 113 15.25 8.07 -15.13
C ILE A 113 13.93 7.62 -14.49
N LEU A 114 13.17 6.80 -15.21
CA LEU A 114 11.92 6.22 -14.74
C LEU A 114 12.14 4.73 -14.42
N LEU A 115 11.80 4.33 -13.20
CA LEU A 115 11.94 2.97 -12.71
C LEU A 115 10.56 2.42 -12.35
N ASP A 116 10.31 1.16 -12.70
CA ASP A 116 9.10 0.43 -12.34
C ASP A 116 9.46 -0.94 -11.77
N LEU A 117 8.77 -1.35 -10.71
CA LEU A 117 9.00 -2.63 -10.05
C LEU A 117 8.08 -3.70 -10.62
N SER A 118 8.67 -4.80 -11.08
CA SER A 118 7.90 -5.95 -11.58
C SER A 118 7.17 -6.64 -10.44
N ALA A 119 5.84 -6.75 -10.55
CA ALA A 119 4.98 -7.45 -9.59
C ALA A 119 5.18 -7.00 -8.12
N ALA A 120 5.30 -5.69 -7.92
CA ALA A 120 5.73 -5.07 -6.65
C ALA A 120 5.03 -5.61 -5.38
N PHE A 121 3.74 -5.93 -5.44
CA PHE A 121 2.99 -6.48 -4.29
C PHE A 121 3.22 -7.98 -4.09
N ASP A 122 3.41 -8.73 -5.17
CA ASP A 122 3.60 -10.18 -5.15
C ASP A 122 5.04 -10.57 -4.77
N THR A 123 6.00 -9.66 -4.93
CA THR A 123 7.43 -9.89 -4.69
C THR A 123 7.93 -9.36 -3.34
N ILE A 124 7.04 -8.97 -2.43
CA ILE A 124 7.43 -8.45 -1.12
C ILE A 124 7.99 -9.60 -0.26
N ASP A 125 9.22 -9.42 0.22
CA ASP A 125 9.77 -10.30 1.24
C ASP A 125 9.14 -9.97 2.61
N HIS A 126 8.34 -10.90 3.13
CA HIS A 126 7.62 -10.74 4.38
C HIS A 126 8.56 -10.62 5.59
N SER A 127 9.73 -11.26 5.57
CA SER A 127 10.68 -11.17 6.68
C SER A 127 11.30 -9.78 6.77
N ILE A 128 11.70 -9.20 5.64
CA ILE A 128 12.23 -7.84 5.56
C ILE A 128 11.15 -6.82 5.94
N LEU A 129 9.91 -7.00 5.45
CA LEU A 129 8.80 -6.13 5.80
C LEU A 129 8.55 -6.11 7.31
N LEU A 130 8.44 -7.28 7.94
CA LEU A 130 8.18 -7.38 9.38
C LEU A 130 9.31 -6.79 10.21
N GLN A 131 10.57 -7.04 9.83
CA GLN A 131 11.73 -6.44 10.51
C GLN A 131 11.72 -4.90 10.42
N ARG A 132 11.33 -4.34 9.27
CA ARG A 132 11.20 -2.88 9.11
C ARG A 132 10.09 -2.32 9.99
N LEU A 133 8.94 -2.98 10.04
CA LEU A 133 7.82 -2.56 10.89
C LEU A 133 8.21 -2.61 12.37
N GLU A 134 8.88 -3.68 12.80
CA GLU A 134 9.36 -3.82 14.18
C GLU A 134 10.36 -2.69 14.55
N GLY A 135 11.26 -2.33 13.63
CA GLY A 135 12.17 -1.20 13.79
C GLY A 135 11.48 0.16 13.92
N LEU A 136 10.22 0.27 13.48
CA LEU A 136 9.35 1.45 13.67
C LEU A 136 8.49 1.36 14.92
N GLY A 137 8.68 0.35 15.77
CA GLY A 137 7.82 0.10 16.93
C GLY A 137 6.43 -0.45 16.55
N ILE A 138 6.24 -0.90 15.31
CA ILE A 138 5.02 -1.55 14.84
C ILE A 138 5.21 -3.06 14.95
N GLY A 139 4.75 -3.63 16.05
CA GLY A 139 4.82 -5.06 16.30
C GLY A 139 4.17 -5.45 17.61
N GLY A 140 4.01 -6.76 17.83
CA GLY A 140 3.42 -7.30 19.04
C GLY A 140 1.92 -7.07 19.17
N THR A 141 1.44 -7.11 20.42
CA THR A 141 0.04 -7.01 20.83
C THR A 141 -0.20 -5.71 21.58
N VAL A 142 -1.29 -5.00 21.28
CA VAL A 142 -1.71 -3.74 21.96
C VAL A 142 -2.68 -3.96 23.11
#